data_AF-A0A3M1BJ05-F1
#
_entry.id   AF-A0A3M1BJ05-F1
#
_cell.length_a   1.000
_cell.length_b   1.000
_cell.length_c   1.000
_cell.angle_alpha   90.00
_cell.angle_beta   90.00
_cell.angle_gamma   90.00
#
_symmetry.space_group_name_H-M   'P 1'
#
loop_
_entity.id
_entity.type
_entity.pdbx_description
1 polymer ?
#
loop_
_entity_poly.entity_id
_entity_poly.type
_entity_poly.pdbx_seq_one_letter_code
_entity_poly.pdbx_strand_id
1 'polypeptide(L)' 'MTLPALIFGILFSTLLGALFHLLRGGGAGRLLLYLLVSWLGFWAGHAWGVAQNWDFIRLGPLRLGAAGGGSLLLLI' A
#
# COMPACT_ATOMS: atom_id res chain seq x y z
N MET A 1 -1.56 -1.67 -16.03
CA MET A 1 -1.06 -2.64 -15.02
C MET A 1 -1.50 -4.04 -15.44
N THR A 2 -0.83 -5.10 -14.98
CA THR A 2 -1.25 -6.50 -15.22
C THR A 2 -2.11 -7.02 -14.05
N LEU A 3 -2.94 -8.03 -14.29
CA LEU A 3 -3.77 -8.64 -13.24
C LEU A 3 -2.93 -9.20 -12.07
N PRO A 4 -1.81 -9.93 -12.30
CA PRO A 4 -0.96 -10.39 -11.19
C PRO A 4 -0.42 -9.25 -10.34
N ALA A 5 -0.03 -8.12 -10.95
CA ALA A 5 0.48 -6.97 -10.22
C ALA A 5 -0.61 -6.26 -9.40
N LEU A 6 -1.85 -6.23 -9.90
CA LEU A 6 -2.99 -5.71 -9.16
C LEU A 6 -3.26 -6.56 -7.91
N ILE A 7 -3.36 -7.88 -8.07
CA ILE A 7 -3.57 -8.82 -6.96
C ILE A 7 -2.45 -8.69 -5.93
N PHE A 8 -1.19 -8.69 -6.37
CA PHE A 8 -0.05 -8.49 -5.49
C PHE A 8 -0.12 -7.16 -4.74
N GLY A 9 -0.47 -6.06 -5.41
CA GLY A 9 -0.62 -4.74 -4.79
C GLY A 9 -1.69 -4.72 -3.69
N ILE A 10 -2.84 -5.37 -3.92
CA ILE A 10 -3.89 -5.52 -2.91
C ILE A 10 -3.41 -6.37 -1.73
N LEU A 11 -2.75 -7.50 -1.97
CA LEU A 11 -2.21 -8.35 -0.91
C LEU A 11 -1.14 -7.62 -0.07
N PHE A 12 -0.22 -6.93 -0.73
CA PHE A 12 0.87 -6.21 -0.06
C PHE A 12 0.36 -5.03 0.77
N SER A 13 -0.56 -4.22 0.22
CA SER A 13 -1.17 -3.13 0.98
C SER A 13 -2.08 -3.62 2.11
N THR A 14 -2.76 -4.76 1.94
CA THR A 14 -3.48 -5.45 3.03
C THR A 14 -2.54 -5.86 4.15
N LEU A 15 -1.39 -6.48 3.81
CA LEU A 15 -0.36 -6.87 4.76
C LEU A 15 0.15 -5.66 5.56
N LEU A 16 0.44 -4.53 4.90
CA LEU A 16 0.88 -3.32 5.58
C LEU A 16 -0.17 -2.77 6.56
N GLY A 17 -1.43 -2.72 6.15
CA GLY A 17 -2.53 -2.27 7.01
C GLY A 17 -2.77 -3.20 8.20
N ALA A 18 -2.70 -4.52 7.98
CA ALA A 18 -2.83 -5.52 9.03
C ALA A 18 -1.65 -5.49 10.02
N LEU A 19 -0.42 -5.32 9.51
CA LEU A 19 0.77 -5.20 10.36
C LEU A 19 0.69 -3.92 11.19
N PHE A 20 0.24 -2.80 10.61
CA PHE A 20 0.02 -1.56 11.35
C PHE A 20 -1.07 -1.72 12.42
N HIS A 21 -2.16 -2.43 12.12
CA HIS A 21 -3.20 -2.77 13.10
C HIS A 21 -2.61 -3.58 14.26
N LEU A 22 -1.78 -4.59 13.97
CA LEU A 22 -1.13 -5.41 15.00
C LEU A 22 -0.25 -4.56 15.92
N LEU A 23 0.47 -3.58 15.37
CA LEU A 23 1.32 -2.67 16.14
C LEU A 23 0.53 -1.65 16.98
N ARG A 24 -0.63 -1.18 16.49
CA ARG A 24 -1.45 -0.16 17.17
C ARG A 24 -2.59 -0.73 18.04
N GLY A 25 -2.87 -2.02 17.90
CA GLY A 25 -4.01 -2.71 18.50
C GLY A 25 -5.37 -2.16 18.05
N GLY A 26 -6.44 -2.66 18.68
CA GLY A 26 -7.82 -2.23 18.47
C GLY A 26 -8.75 -3.33 17.95
N GLY A 27 -10.04 -3.02 17.85
CA GLY A 27 -11.05 -3.97 17.35
C GLY A 27 -11.11 -4.09 15.83
N ALA A 28 -12.05 -4.92 15.34
CA ALA A 28 -12.25 -5.21 13.91
C ALA A 28 -12.53 -3.95 13.06
N GLY A 29 -13.24 -2.95 13.61
CA GLY A 29 -13.47 -1.68 12.92
C GLY A 29 -12.18 -0.91 12.63
N ARG A 30 -11.22 -0.91 13.57
CA ARG A 30 -9.90 -0.30 13.35
C ARG A 30 -9.07 -1.07 12.34
N LEU A 31 -9.18 -2.41 12.33
CA LEU A 31 -8.55 -3.22 11.29
C LEU A 31 -9.07 -2.80 9.91
N LEU A 32 -10.39 -2.79 9.71
CA LEU A 32 -10.98 -2.40 8.41
C LEU A 32 -10.55 -1.00 8.00
N LEU A 33 -10.56 -0.03 8.92
CA LEU A 33 -10.07 1.32 8.66
C LEU A 33 -8.61 1.31 8.16
N TYR A 34 -7.70 0.62 8.86
CA TYR A 34 -6.29 0.58 8.47
C TYR A 34 -6.06 -0.16 7.14
N LEU A 35 -6.85 -1.18 6.83
CA LEU A 35 -6.79 -1.82 5.51
C LEU A 35 -7.15 -0.82 4.40
N LEU A 36 -8.27 -0.10 4.55
CA LEU A 36 -8.73 0.87 3.55
C LEU A 36 -7.75 2.05 3.39
N VAL A 37 -7.26 2.60 4.51
CA VAL A 37 -6.25 3.67 4.50
C VAL A 37 -4.96 3.21 3.83
N SER A 38 -4.49 2.01 4.16
CA SER A 38 -3.30 1.42 3.53
C SER A 38 -3.48 1.25 2.02
N TRP A 39 -4.65 0.79 1.56
CA TRP A 39 -4.95 0.66 0.12
C TRP A 39 -4.94 2.00 -0.59
N LEU A 40 -5.60 3.02 -0.02
CA LEU A 40 -5.64 4.36 -0.59
C LEU A 40 -4.23 4.94 -0.72
N GLY A 41 -3.43 4.84 0.34
CA GLY A 41 -2.03 5.30 0.29
C GLY A 41 -1.17 4.49 -0.66
N PHE A 42 -1.40 3.18 -0.77
CA PHE A 42 -0.65 2.33 -1.68
C PHE A 42 -0.83 2.77 -3.13
N TRP A 43 -2.09 2.91 -3.55
CA TRP A 43 -2.42 3.22 -4.94
C TRP A 43 -2.13 4.69 -5.28
N ALA A 44 -2.31 5.61 -4.33
CA ALA A 44 -1.87 6.99 -4.49
C ALA A 44 -0.34 7.09 -4.66
N GLY A 45 0.42 6.41 -3.80
CA GLY A 45 1.89 6.33 -3.89
C GLY A 45 2.36 5.66 -5.19
N HIS A 46 1.68 4.60 -5.63
CA HIS A 46 1.95 3.97 -6.92
C HIS A 46 1.75 4.95 -8.09
N ALA A 47 0.60 5.62 -8.14
CA ALA A 47 0.25 6.57 -9.20
C ALA A 47 1.24 7.73 -9.24
N TRP A 48 1.60 8.27 -8.08
CA TRP A 48 2.63 9.29 -7.98
C TRP A 48 3.99 8.77 -8.48
N GLY A 49 4.39 7.56 -8.08
CA GLY A 49 5.64 6.97 -8.55
C GLY A 49 5.66 6.73 -10.07
N VAL A 50 4.51 6.43 -10.68
CA VAL A 50 4.39 6.38 -12.15
C VAL A 50 4.59 7.76 -12.76
N ALA A 51 3.89 8.77 -12.23
CA ALA A 51 3.96 10.15 -12.74
C ALA A 51 5.38 10.74 -12.67
N GLN A 52 6.14 10.40 -11.63
CA GLN A 52 7.50 10.90 -11.42
C GLN A 52 8.59 10.00 -12.05
N ASN A 53 8.22 8.92 -12.75
CA ASN A 53 9.18 7.89 -13.18
C ASN A 53 10.08 7.39 -12.03
N TRP A 54 9.49 7.25 -10.85
CA TRP A 54 10.18 6.81 -9.66
C TRP A 54 10.40 5.30 -9.71
N ASP A 55 11.65 4.89 -9.89
CA ASP A 55 12.03 3.49 -10.12
C ASP A 55 12.61 2.77 -8.89
N PHE A 56 12.74 3.45 -7.74
CA PHE A 56 13.22 2.83 -6.50
C PHE A 56 12.26 1.75 -6.00
N ILE A 57 12.78 0.54 -5.81
CA ILE A 57 12.07 -0.69 -5.46
C ILE A 57 10.87 -0.91 -6.40
N ARG A 58 11.17 -1.38 -7.62
CA ARG A 58 10.18 -1.71 -8.65
C ARG A 58 9.98 -3.23 -8.73
N LEU A 59 8.72 -3.66 -8.84
CA LEU A 59 8.38 -5.07 -9.08
C LEU A 59 7.47 -5.15 -10.32
N GLY A 60 8.05 -5.48 -11.47
CA GLY A 60 7.34 -5.42 -12.75
C GLY A 60 6.72 -4.03 -13.00
N PRO A 61 5.40 -3.93 -13.25
CA PRO A 61 4.74 -2.64 -13.47
C PRO A 61 4.50 -1.85 -12.16
N LEU A 62 4.74 -2.45 -10.99
CA LEU A 62 4.41 -1.87 -9.70
C LEU A 62 5.59 -1.03 -9.15
N ARG A 63 5.30 0.23 -8.83
CA ARG A 63 6.22 1.16 -8.15
C ARG A 63 6.23 0.88 -6.65
N LEU A 64 6.72 -0.28 -6.25
CA LEU A 64 6.51 -0.83 -4.90
C LEU A 64 7.10 0.05 -3.79
N GLY A 65 8.25 0.69 -4.00
CA GLY A 65 8.83 1.64 -3.04
C GLY A 65 7.92 2.85 -2.79
N ALA A 66 7.49 3.52 -3.86
CA ALA A 66 6.58 4.66 -3.78
C ALA A 66 5.20 4.25 -3.23
N ALA A 67 4.67 3.10 -3.65
CA ALA A 67 3.39 2.57 -3.20
C ALA A 67 3.42 2.23 -1.70
N GLY A 68 4.39 1.41 -1.26
CA GLY A 68 4.56 1.07 0.15
C GLY A 68 4.80 2.31 1.02
N GLY A 69 5.61 3.25 0.53
CA GLY A 69 5.80 4.55 1.18
C GLY A 69 4.48 5.31 1.34
N GLY A 70 3.66 5.38 0.29
CA GLY A 70 2.34 6.01 0.34
C GLY A 70 1.39 5.38 1.37
N SER A 71 1.38 4.04 1.49
CA SER A 71 0.63 3.36 2.56
C SER A 71 1.11 3.77 3.95
N LEU A 72 2.42 3.71 4.19
CA LEU A 72 3.00 4.02 5.50
C LEU A 72 2.77 5.49 5.89
N LEU A 73 2.90 6.41 4.93
CA LEU A 73 2.66 7.84 5.14
C LEU A 73 1.22 8.15 5.53
N LEU A 74 0.24 7.43 4.98
CA LEU A 74 -1.17 7.64 5.34
C LEU A 74 -1.61 6.91 6.61
N LEU A 75 -0.89 5.86 7.01
CA LEU A 75 -1.20 5.11 8.23
C LEU A 75 -0.70 5.79 9.51
N ILE A 76 0.45 6.49 9.44
CA ILE A 76 1.11 7.14 10.59
C ILE A 76 0.42 8.46 10.94
#